data_AF-A0A7C2XR59-F1
#
_entry.id   AF-A0A7C2XR59-F1
#
_cell.length_a   1.000
_cell.length_b   1.000
_cell.length_c   1.000
_cell.angle_alpha   90.00
_cell.angle_beta   90.00
_cell.angle_gamma   90.00
#
_symmetry.space_group_name_H-M   'P 1'
#
loop_
_entity.id
_entity.type
_entity.pdbx_description
1 polymer ?
#
loop_
_entity_poly.entity_id
_entity_poly.type
_entity_poly.pdbx_seq_one_letter_code
_entity_poly.pdbx_strand_id
1 'polypeptide(L)'
;MSSKWRRFEVLLPLQFNDGREVPAEWLAEAVLEIVDHFGAASYETQKVEGHWRYGGVLYRDNLVRVVVDVPDLAKNREWMKKFKRRWKKRLEQLELWMVSYRIEIE
;
A
#
# COMPACT_ATOMS: atom_id res chain seq x y z
N MET A 1 26.86 -6.41 6.47
CA MET A 1 26.61 -6.42 5.01
C MET A 1 25.32 -5.67 4.79
N SER A 2 25.22 -4.72 3.86
CA SER A 2 23.93 -4.05 3.60
C SER A 2 22.94 -5.09 3.10
N SER A 3 21.79 -5.21 3.76
CA SER A 3 20.60 -5.85 3.19
C SER A 3 20.46 -5.55 1.69
N LYS A 4 20.29 -6.60 0.89
CA LYS A 4 20.03 -6.50 -0.56
C LYS A 4 18.55 -6.34 -0.87
N TRP A 5 17.67 -6.42 0.11
CA TRP A 5 16.23 -6.52 -0.10
C TRP A 5 15.46 -5.54 0.78
N ARG A 6 14.29 -5.11 0.28
CA ARG A 6 13.38 -4.22 0.97
C ARG A 6 11.98 -4.75 0.83
N ARG A 7 11.29 -4.86 1.97
CA ARG A 7 9.85 -5.06 2.04
C ARG A 7 9.16 -3.73 1.92
N PHE A 8 8.12 -3.65 1.10
CA PHE A 8 7.11 -2.61 1.17
C PHE A 8 5.81 -3.21 1.64
N GLU A 9 5.12 -2.47 2.51
CA GLU A 9 3.76 -2.79 2.93
C GLU A 9 2.87 -1.61 2.57
N VAL A 10 1.78 -1.90 1.86
CA VAL A 10 0.77 -0.92 1.46
C VAL A 10 -0.55 -1.30 2.10
N LEU A 11 -1.19 -0.36 2.79
CA LEU A 11 -2.56 -0.54 3.24
C LEU A 11 -3.50 0.07 2.20
N LEU A 12 -4.20 -0.79 1.47
CA LEU A 12 -5.23 -0.36 0.52
C LEU A 12 -6.57 -0.25 1.26
N PRO A 13 -7.26 0.89 1.17
CA PRO A 13 -8.54 1.07 1.82
C PRO A 13 -9.65 0.37 1.06
N LEU A 14 -10.55 -0.27 1.81
CA LEU A 14 -11.78 -0.85 1.30
C LEU A 14 -12.90 0.20 1.17
N GLN A 15 -12.70 1.40 1.73
CA GLN A 15 -13.65 2.50 1.73
C GLN A 15 -12.96 3.84 1.41
N PHE A 16 -13.66 4.72 0.70
CA PHE A 16 -13.30 6.13 0.56
C PHE A 16 -13.37 6.83 1.93
N ASN A 17 -12.75 8.02 2.07
CA ASN A 17 -12.81 8.78 3.33
C ASN A 17 -14.22 9.24 3.71
N ASP A 18 -15.18 9.21 2.77
CA ASP A 18 -16.59 9.48 3.01
C ASP A 18 -17.41 8.22 3.37
N GLY A 19 -16.77 7.05 3.43
CA GLY A 19 -17.38 5.77 3.81
C GLY A 19 -17.95 4.95 2.65
N ARG A 20 -17.99 5.46 1.41
CA ARG A 20 -18.38 4.67 0.24
C ARG A 20 -17.40 3.51 0.04
N GLU A 21 -17.86 2.37 -0.46
CA GLU A 21 -16.98 1.22 -0.75
C GLU A 21 -16.10 1.49 -1.97
N VAL A 22 -14.84 1.07 -1.89
CA VAL A 22 -13.94 1.07 -3.05
C VAL A 22 -14.29 -0.14 -3.94
N PRO A 23 -14.47 0.04 -5.26
CA PRO A 23 -14.77 -1.07 -6.16
C PRO A 23 -13.65 -2.13 -6.12
N ALA A 24 -14.04 -3.41 -6.07
CA ALA A 24 -13.10 -4.51 -5.94
C ALA A 24 -12.11 -4.58 -7.12
N GLU A 25 -12.55 -4.20 -8.31
CA GLU A 25 -11.73 -4.09 -9.50
C GLU A 25 -10.59 -3.09 -9.34
N TRP A 26 -10.78 -1.99 -8.61
CA TRP A 26 -9.72 -1.01 -8.36
C TRP A 26 -8.67 -1.55 -7.40
N LEU A 27 -9.08 -2.34 -6.41
CA LEU A 27 -8.13 -3.03 -5.53
C LEU A 27 -7.33 -4.07 -6.30
N ALA A 28 -8.00 -4.85 -7.16
CA ALA A 28 -7.35 -5.82 -8.03
C ALA A 28 -6.34 -5.15 -8.97
N GLU A 29 -6.72 -4.03 -9.60
CA GLU A 29 -5.80 -3.24 -10.44
C GLU A 29 -4.58 -2.73 -9.67
N ALA A 30 -4.76 -2.26 -8.42
CA ALA A 30 -3.65 -1.80 -7.59
C ALA A 30 -2.65 -2.93 -7.28
N VAL A 31 -3.16 -4.13 -7.00
CA VAL A 31 -2.34 -5.32 -6.77
C VAL A 31 -1.66 -5.75 -8.06
N LEU A 32 -2.39 -5.84 -9.17
CA LEU A 32 -1.86 -6.22 -10.48
C LEU A 32 -0.77 -5.26 -10.96
N GLU A 33 -0.90 -3.95 -10.72
CA GLU A 33 0.16 -2.99 -11.08
C GLU A 33 1.48 -3.28 -10.35
N ILE A 34 1.43 -3.77 -9.10
CA ILE A 34 2.62 -4.21 -8.35
C ILE A 34 3.16 -5.53 -8.93
N VAL A 35 2.29 -6.48 -9.22
CA VAL A 35 2.66 -7.78 -9.81
C VAL A 35 3.28 -7.60 -11.20
N ASP A 36 2.71 -6.77 -12.06
CA ASP A 36 3.21 -6.50 -13.40
C ASP A 36 4.60 -5.84 -13.37
N HIS A 37 4.89 -5.04 -12.34
CA HIS A 37 6.17 -4.37 -12.22
C HIS A 37 7.26 -5.21 -11.56
N PHE A 38 6.93 -5.98 -10.51
CA PHE A 38 7.91 -6.72 -9.70
C PHE A 38 7.85 -8.24 -9.87
N GLY A 39 6.85 -8.76 -10.57
CA GLY A 39 6.60 -10.18 -10.81
C GLY A 39 5.85 -10.90 -9.69
N ALA A 40 5.66 -10.26 -8.52
CA ALA A 40 4.94 -10.86 -7.40
C ALA A 40 4.46 -9.80 -6.39
N ALA A 41 3.40 -10.15 -5.65
CA ALA A 41 2.96 -9.48 -4.43
C ALA A 41 2.15 -10.47 -3.59
N SER A 42 2.18 -10.32 -2.26
CA SER A 42 1.27 -11.01 -1.35
C SER A 42 0.11 -10.08 -1.02
N TYR A 43 -1.12 -10.60 -1.10
CA TYR A 43 -2.33 -9.88 -0.71
C TYR A 43 -2.93 -10.54 0.52
N GLU A 44 -2.95 -9.81 1.63
CA GLU A 44 -3.50 -10.28 2.89
C GLU A 44 -4.94 -9.83 3.04
N THR A 45 -5.84 -10.80 3.11
CA THR A 45 -7.30 -10.58 3.21
C THR A 45 -7.78 -10.26 4.62
N GLN A 46 -6.88 -10.29 5.61
CA GLN A 46 -7.22 -9.92 6.97
C GLN A 46 -7.54 -8.42 7.01
N LYS A 47 -8.74 -8.08 7.53
CA LYS A 47 -9.12 -6.68 7.75
C LYS A 47 -8.21 -6.06 8.80
N VAL A 48 -7.56 -4.97 8.43
CA VAL A 48 -6.84 -4.08 9.35
C VAL A 48 -7.72 -2.87 9.60
N GLU A 49 -8.06 -2.63 10.87
CA GLU A 49 -8.87 -1.48 11.27
C GLU A 49 -7.98 -0.27 11.58
N GLY A 50 -8.11 0.77 10.78
CA GLY A 50 -7.41 2.05 10.95
C GLY A 50 -8.23 3.01 11.82
N HIS A 51 -7.53 3.74 12.69
CA HIS A 51 -8.11 4.84 13.48
C HIS A 51 -7.15 6.02 13.49
N TRP A 52 -7.56 7.15 12.93
CA TRP A 52 -6.71 8.33 12.85
C TRP A 52 -7.52 9.62 12.81
N ARG A 53 -6.86 10.75 13.11
CA ARG A 53 -7.51 12.06 13.15
C ARG A 53 -6.91 12.99 12.11
N TYR A 54 -7.77 13.78 11.48
CA TYR A 54 -7.37 14.85 10.58
C TYR A 54 -8.38 16.00 10.63
N GLY A 55 -7.89 17.22 10.84
CA GLY A 55 -8.76 18.40 10.98
C GLY A 55 -9.77 18.29 12.14
N GLY A 56 -9.46 17.53 13.20
CA GLY A 56 -10.38 17.28 14.32
C GLY A 56 -11.43 16.19 14.09
N VAL A 57 -11.52 15.64 12.87
CA VAL A 57 -12.41 14.52 12.54
C VAL A 57 -11.70 13.19 12.80
N LEU A 58 -12.39 12.24 13.43
CA LEU A 58 -11.93 10.86 13.58
C LEU A 58 -12.36 10.04 12.35
N TYR A 59 -11.39 9.47 11.67
CA TYR A 59 -11.58 8.52 10.57
C TYR A 59 -11.43 7.10 11.08
N ARG A 60 -12.22 6.20 10.49
CA ARG A 60 -12.18 4.76 10.72
C ARG A 60 -12.16 4.06 9.39
N ASP A 61 -11.21 3.15 9.21
CA ASP A 61 -10.91 2.59 7.90
C ASP A 61 -10.88 1.07 8.02
N ASN A 62 -11.44 0.38 7.04
CA ASN A 62 -11.16 -1.04 6.81
C ASN A 62 -10.13 -1.15 5.69
N LEU A 63 -9.04 -1.84 5.96
CA LEU A 63 -7.89 -1.92 5.07
C LEU A 63 -7.52 -3.37 4.79
N VAL A 64 -6.88 -3.60 3.66
CA VAL A 64 -6.16 -4.84 3.31
C VAL A 64 -4.70 -4.51 3.09
N ARG A 65 -3.82 -5.48 3.31
CA ARG A 65 -2.38 -5.26 3.21
C ARG A 65 -1.81 -5.94 1.97
N VAL A 66 -1.07 -5.18 1.17
CA VAL A 66 -0.23 -5.70 0.10
C VAL A 66 1.22 -5.68 0.58
N VAL A 67 1.89 -6.81 0.48
CA VAL A 67 3.30 -6.96 0.83
C VAL A 67 4.10 -7.31 -0.41
N VAL A 68 5.21 -6.62 -0.65
CA VAL A 68 6.11 -6.93 -1.74
C VAL A 68 7.57 -6.79 -1.29
N ASP A 69 8.36 -7.83 -1.57
CA ASP A 69 9.78 -7.88 -1.27
C ASP A 69 10.56 -7.75 -2.58
N VAL A 70 11.46 -6.76 -2.65
CA VAL A 70 12.23 -6.45 -3.87
C VAL A 70 13.67 -6.10 -3.52
N PRO A 71 14.61 -6.15 -4.48
CA PRO A 71 15.95 -5.62 -4.26
C PRO A 71 15.93 -4.16 -3.76
N ASP A 72 16.79 -3.78 -2.80
CA ASP A 72 16.84 -2.43 -2.19
C ASP A 72 17.49 -1.39 -3.13
N LEU A 73 16.89 -1.21 -4.31
CA LEU A 73 17.34 -0.29 -5.36
C LEU A 73 16.58 1.03 -5.29
N ALA A 74 17.27 2.13 -5.62
CA ALA A 74 16.66 3.47 -5.68
C ALA A 74 15.44 3.50 -6.60
N LYS A 75 15.53 2.89 -7.79
CA LYS A 75 14.44 2.81 -8.76
C LYS A 75 13.17 2.15 -8.19
N ASN A 76 13.31 1.12 -7.34
CA ASN A 76 12.17 0.42 -6.74
C ASN A 76 11.49 1.31 -5.69
N ARG A 77 12.28 2.01 -4.87
CA ARG A 77 11.75 3.01 -3.91
C ARG A 77 11.03 4.16 -4.62
N GLU A 78 11.59 4.66 -5.72
CA GLU A 78 10.96 5.70 -6.53
C GLU A 78 9.66 5.23 -7.18
N TRP A 79 9.63 4.00 -7.69
CA TRP A 79 8.43 3.41 -8.26
C TRP A 79 7.32 3.30 -7.21
N MET A 80 7.62 2.76 -6.01
CA MET A 80 6.64 2.66 -4.91
C MET A 80 6.13 4.03 -4.47
N LYS A 81 6.99 5.07 -4.43
CA LYS A 81 6.55 6.45 -4.16
C LYS A 81 5.60 6.98 -5.24
N LYS A 82 5.81 6.64 -6.52
CA LYS A 82 4.93 7.02 -7.63
C LYS A 82 3.60 6.27 -7.55
N PHE A 83 3.64 4.96 -7.28
CA PHE A 83 2.48 4.12 -7.02
C PHE A 83 1.61 4.73 -5.90
N LYS A 84 2.22 5.05 -4.74
CA LYS A 84 1.54 5.70 -3.62
C LYS A 84 0.78 6.95 -4.05
N ARG A 85 1.42 7.84 -4.81
CA ARG A 85 0.79 9.10 -5.27
C ARG A 85 -0.36 8.87 -6.23
N ARG A 86 -0.22 7.95 -7.20
CA ARG A 86 -1.28 7.61 -8.15
C ARG A 86 -2.51 7.07 -7.42
N TRP A 87 -2.31 6.07 -6.57
CA TRP A 87 -3.41 5.40 -5.88
C TRP A 87 -4.04 6.24 -4.78
N LYS A 88 -3.26 7.06 -4.05
CA LYS A 88 -3.81 8.08 -3.15
C LYS A 88 -4.78 9.00 -3.89
N LYS A 89 -4.41 9.50 -5.08
CA LYS A 89 -5.27 10.37 -5.88
C LYS A 89 -6.48 9.62 -6.44
N ARG A 90 -6.28 8.42 -7.01
CA ARG A 90 -7.35 7.62 -7.63
C ARG A 90 -8.40 7.16 -6.61
N LEU A 91 -7.97 6.80 -5.41
CA LEU A 91 -8.84 6.38 -4.31
C LEU A 91 -9.38 7.56 -3.49
N GLU A 92 -9.15 8.80 -3.92
CA GLU A 92 -9.58 10.02 -3.23
C GLU A 92 -9.21 10.02 -1.74
N GLN A 93 -8.01 9.52 -1.43
CA GLN A 93 -7.55 9.35 -0.07
C GLN A 93 -6.82 10.59 0.45
N LEU A 94 -7.16 11.04 1.66
CA LEU A 94 -6.39 12.04 2.40
C LEU A 94 -4.96 11.57 2.62
N GLU A 95 -4.75 10.27 2.83
CA GLU A 95 -3.44 9.62 2.85
C GLU A 95 -3.54 8.14 2.44
N LEU A 96 -2.48 7.61 1.81
CA LEU A 96 -2.37 6.17 1.54
C LEU A 96 -1.17 5.63 2.32
N TRP A 97 -1.45 4.86 3.36
CA TRP A 97 -0.39 4.39 4.25
C TRP A 97 0.51 3.38 3.54
N MET A 98 1.82 3.61 3.66
CA MET A 98 2.85 2.74 3.09
C MET A 98 4.12 2.88 3.91
N VAL A 99 4.76 1.76 4.20
CA VAL A 99 6.06 1.69 4.86
C VAL A 99 7.02 0.82 4.09
N SER A 100 8.28 0.87 4.48
CA SER A 100 9.27 -0.07 3.96
C SER A 100 10.34 -0.40 4.99
N TYR A 101 10.81 -1.64 4.96
CA TYR A 101 11.81 -2.19 5.86
C TYR A 101 12.93 -2.80 5.05
N ARG A 102 14.19 -2.63 5.48
CA ARG A 102 15.26 -3.50 4.98
C ARG A 102 15.04 -4.88 5.57
N ILE A 103 15.13 -5.92 4.75
CA ILE A 103 14.99 -7.30 5.20
C ILE A 103 16.34 -8.00 5.06
N GLU A 104 16.77 -8.66 6.12
CA GLU A 104 18.00 -9.44 6.16
C GLU A 104 17.63 -10.89 6.50
N ILE A 105 18.28 -11.82 5.82
CA ILE A 105 18.28 -13.23 6.17
C ILE A 105 19.73 -13.49 6.55
N GLU A 106 19.97 -13.83 7.81
CA GLU A 106 21.29 -14.23 8.31
C GLU A 106 21.73 -15.58 7.74
#